data_AF-A0A523ART4-F1
#
_entry.id   AF-A0A523ART4-F1
#
_cell.length_a   1.000
_cell.length_b   1.000
_cell.length_c   1.000
_cell.angle_alpha   90.00
_cell.angle_beta   90.00
_cell.angle_gamma   90.00
#
_symmetry.space_group_name_H-M   'P 1'
#
loop_
_entity.id
_entity.type
_entity.pdbx_description
1 polymer ?
#
loop_
_entity_poly.entity_id
_entity_poly.type
_entity_poly.pdbx_seq_one_letter_code
_entity_poly.pdbx_strand_id
1 'polypeptide(L)'
;MARAVGSGRRVALAVDAFLRGREPEPLPAPSPVGPEEIKLDYFTPSPRVGGPSGPGSEEEVRAEAGRCFSCGSCNGCDNCWILCPEACIRKEGEREYRTDEDYCKGCGICAAECPRAVIRMVEEGT
;
A
#
# COMPACT_ATOMS: atom_id res chain seq x y z
N MET A 1 11.95 -2.62 9.65
CA MET A 1 11.65 -4.06 9.54
C MET A 1 11.15 -4.51 8.16
N ALA A 2 10.75 -3.63 7.22
CA ALA A 2 10.27 -4.05 5.88
C ALA A 2 11.32 -4.66 4.92
N ARG A 3 12.62 -4.54 5.20
CA ARG A 3 13.68 -5.10 4.33
C ARG A 3 13.77 -6.64 4.35
N ALA A 4 13.33 -7.30 5.43
CA ALA A 4 13.48 -8.74 5.62
C ALA A 4 12.44 -9.58 4.85
N VAL A 5 11.20 -9.09 4.70
CA VAL A 5 10.17 -9.80 3.91
C VAL A 5 10.38 -9.55 2.40
N GLY A 6 10.84 -8.35 2.03
CA GLY A 6 11.12 -7.99 0.63
C GLY A 6 12.33 -8.70 0.01
N SER A 7 13.32 -9.14 0.81
CA SER A 7 14.47 -9.90 0.28
C SER A 7 14.08 -11.30 -0.19
N GLY A 8 13.16 -11.98 0.50
CA GLY A 8 12.72 -13.34 0.13
C GLY A 8 12.08 -13.40 -1.26
N ARG A 9 11.16 -12.48 -1.56
CA ARG A 9 10.52 -12.39 -2.89
C ARG A 9 11.53 -12.13 -4.00
N ARG A 10 12.48 -11.22 -3.78
CA ARG A 10 13.55 -10.93 -4.75
C ARG A 10 14.42 -12.15 -5.05
N VAL A 11 14.82 -12.87 -4.01
CA VAL A 11 15.59 -14.12 -4.17
C VAL A 11 14.77 -15.17 -4.91
N ALA A 12 13.51 -15.36 -4.55
CA ALA A 12 12.64 -16.35 -5.20
C ALA A 12 12.49 -16.08 -6.71
N LEU A 13 12.29 -14.81 -7.10
CA LEU A 13 12.21 -14.41 -8.50
C LEU A 13 13.55 -14.58 -9.23
N ALA A 14 14.67 -14.29 -8.57
CA ALA A 14 15.99 -14.50 -9.14
C ALA A 14 16.28 -15.98 -9.40
N VAL A 15 15.86 -16.86 -8.47
CA VAL A 15 15.96 -18.31 -8.63
C VAL A 15 15.05 -18.79 -9.76
N ASP A 16 13.79 -18.34 -9.86
CA ASP A 16 12.89 -18.71 -10.97
C ASP A 16 13.48 -18.30 -12.34
N ALA A 17 14.02 -17.08 -12.45
CA ALA A 17 14.65 -16.61 -13.68
C ALA A 17 15.84 -17.48 -14.07
N PHE A 18 16.74 -17.76 -13.13
CA PHE A 18 17.90 -18.62 -13.32
C PHE A 18 17.51 -20.03 -13.79
N LEU A 19 16.52 -20.65 -13.12
CA LEU A 19 16.03 -21.99 -13.48
C LEU A 19 15.40 -22.04 -14.87
N ARG A 20 14.88 -20.91 -15.37
CA ARG A 20 14.31 -20.78 -16.72
C ARG A 20 15.32 -20.31 -17.77
N GLY A 21 16.60 -20.16 -17.42
CA GLY A 21 17.62 -19.62 -18.33
C GLY A 21 17.39 -18.16 -18.74
N ARG A 22 16.66 -17.40 -17.92
CA ARG A 22 16.39 -15.97 -18.12
C ARG A 22 17.19 -15.16 -17.11
N GLU A 23 17.52 -13.93 -17.47
CA GLU A 23 18.10 -12.98 -16.52
C GLU A 23 16.98 -12.39 -15.63
N PRO A 24 17.20 -12.25 -14.31
CA PRO A 24 16.18 -11.70 -13.44
C PRO A 24 15.96 -10.22 -13.71
N GLU A 25 14.73 -9.86 -14.07
CA GLU A 25 14.35 -8.46 -14.18
C GLU A 25 14.40 -7.79 -12.80
N PRO A 26 15.06 -6.61 -12.68
CA PRO A 26 15.08 -5.87 -11.43
C PRO A 26 13.66 -5.46 -11.06
N LEU A 27 13.20 -5.87 -9.87
CA LEU A 27 11.96 -5.32 -9.35
C LEU A 27 12.18 -3.82 -9.11
N PRO A 28 11.34 -2.93 -9.68
CA PRO A 28 11.40 -1.52 -9.37
C PRO A 28 11.21 -1.36 -7.87
N ALA A 29 12.11 -0.62 -7.23
CA ALA A 29 11.94 -0.25 -5.83
C ALA A 29 10.72 0.67 -5.76
N PRO A 30 9.69 0.35 -4.95
CA PRO A 30 8.59 1.27 -4.76
C PRO A 30 9.13 2.56 -4.15
N SER A 31 8.66 3.70 -4.64
CA SER A 31 8.95 5.00 -4.01
C SER A 31 8.49 4.97 -2.54
N PRO A 32 9.33 5.36 -1.58
CA PRO A 32 8.91 5.46 -0.19
C PRO A 32 7.70 6.40 -0.06
N VAL A 33 6.73 6.02 0.78
CA VAL A 33 5.62 6.90 1.13
C VAL A 33 6.06 7.86 2.23
N GLY A 34 6.02 9.16 1.92
CA GLY A 34 6.32 10.23 2.85
C GLY A 34 5.19 10.46 3.87
N PRO A 35 5.48 11.00 5.06
CA PRO A 35 4.44 11.39 6.03
C PRO A 35 3.37 12.32 5.46
N GLU A 36 3.74 13.21 4.54
CA GLU A 36 2.88 14.17 3.85
C GLU A 36 1.87 13.53 2.89
N GLU A 37 2.12 12.29 2.46
CA GLU A 37 1.24 11.55 1.56
C GLU A 37 0.14 10.80 2.32
N ILE A 38 0.29 10.65 3.64
CA ILE A 38 -0.67 9.96 4.51
C ILE A 38 -1.81 10.91 4.89
N LYS A 39 -3.05 10.47 4.70
CA LYS A 39 -4.24 11.24 5.07
C LYS A 39 -4.59 10.99 6.53
N LEU A 40 -3.98 11.78 7.41
CA LEU A 40 -4.10 11.63 8.86
C LEU A 40 -5.54 11.78 9.37
N ASP A 41 -6.41 12.49 8.64
CA ASP A 41 -7.81 12.69 9.00
C ASP A 41 -8.62 11.37 9.07
N TYR A 42 -8.13 10.30 8.45
CA TYR A 42 -8.72 8.96 8.52
C TYR A 42 -8.31 8.16 9.77
N PHE A 43 -7.44 8.71 10.63
CA PHE A 43 -6.85 8.00 11.75
C PHE A 43 -7.09 8.73 13.07
N THR A 44 -7.46 7.98 14.11
CA THR A 44 -7.62 8.54 15.45
C THR A 44 -6.26 8.96 16.02
N PRO A 45 -6.07 10.24 16.39
CA PRO A 45 -4.83 10.68 17.03
C PRO A 45 -4.58 9.88 18.31
N SER A 46 -3.33 9.46 18.50
CA SER A 46 -2.90 8.74 19.69
C SER A 46 -1.63 9.40 20.25
N PRO A 47 -1.53 9.56 21.59
CA PRO A 47 -0.33 10.11 22.19
C PRO A 47 0.86 9.19 21.93
N ARG A 48 2.05 9.78 21.80
CA ARG A 48 3.29 9.00 21.72
C ARG A 48 3.53 8.37 23.09
N VAL A 49 3.59 7.05 23.12
CA VAL A 49 4.05 6.29 24.28
C VAL A 49 5.54 6.01 24.14
N GLY A 50 6.29 6.10 25.25
CA GLY A 50 7.66 5.59 25.27
C GLY A 50 7.59 4.09 24.97
N GLY A 51 8.31 3.62 23.95
CA GLY A 51 8.29 2.21 23.58
C GLY A 51 8.67 1.31 24.76
N PRO A 52 8.22 0.05 24.78
CA PRO A 52 8.46 -0.84 25.92
C PRO A 52 9.96 -1.08 26.11
N SER A 53 10.41 -1.21 27.36
CA SER A 53 11.81 -1.51 27.72
C SER A 53 12.24 -2.96 27.43
N GLY A 54 11.38 -3.74 26.78
CA GLY A 54 11.54 -5.15 26.42
C GLY A 54 10.44 -5.59 25.47
N PRO A 55 10.34 -6.89 25.11
CA PRO A 55 9.17 -7.38 24.39
C PRO A 55 7.94 -7.22 25.28
N GLY A 56 7.01 -6.35 24.87
CA GLY A 56 5.76 -6.10 25.61
C GLY A 56 4.85 -7.33 25.65
N SER A 57 3.81 -7.26 26.47
CA SER A 57 2.72 -8.24 26.47
C SER A 57 2.04 -8.32 25.11
N GLU A 58 1.35 -9.43 24.84
CA GLU A 58 0.62 -9.59 23.58
C GLU A 58 -0.40 -8.46 23.34
N GLU A 59 -1.07 -8.03 24.42
CA GLU A 59 -2.04 -6.93 24.36
C GLU A 59 -1.37 -5.61 23.96
N GLU A 60 -0.25 -5.26 24.57
CA GLU A 60 0.53 -4.06 24.21
C GLU A 60 1.00 -4.11 22.75
N VAL A 61 1.50 -5.27 22.31
CA VAL A 61 1.94 -5.45 20.93
C VAL A 61 0.78 -5.30 19.95
N ARG A 62 -0.39 -5.87 20.27
CA ARG A 62 -1.59 -5.78 19.43
C ARG A 62 -2.13 -4.34 19.37
N ALA A 63 -2.13 -3.64 20.50
CA ALA A 63 -2.54 -2.24 20.58
C ALA A 63 -1.60 -1.33 19.75
N GLU A 64 -0.29 -1.54 19.84
CA GLU A 64 0.71 -0.82 19.02
C GLU A 64 0.53 -1.13 17.53
N ALA A 65 0.38 -2.40 17.17
CA ALA A 65 0.19 -2.82 15.78
C ALA A 65 -1.08 -2.19 15.15
N GLY A 66 -2.14 -2.03 15.95
CA GLY A 66 -3.38 -1.36 15.54
C GLY A 66 -3.21 0.13 15.19
N ARG A 67 -2.14 0.78 15.66
CA ARG A 67 -1.81 2.17 15.32
C ARG A 67 -0.98 2.32 14.04
N CYS A 68 -0.67 1.22 13.34
CA CYS A 68 0.05 1.27 12.08
C CYS A 68 -0.81 1.90 10.97
N PHE A 69 -0.27 2.88 10.25
CA PHE A 69 -0.97 3.49 9.11
C PHE A 69 -1.08 2.57 7.89
N SER A 70 -0.29 1.49 7.81
CA SER A 70 -0.12 0.69 6.59
C SER A 70 0.28 1.52 5.38
N CYS A 71 1.17 2.50 5.58
CA CYS A 71 1.69 3.38 4.53
C CYS A 71 2.25 2.56 3.35
N GLY A 72 1.80 2.87 2.14
CA GLY A 72 2.22 2.18 0.92
C GLY A 72 1.69 0.75 0.75
N SER A 73 0.75 0.30 1.59
CA SER A 73 0.13 -1.02 1.48
C SER A 73 -1.40 -0.94 1.52
N CYS A 74 -2.06 -1.49 0.50
CA CYS A 74 -3.52 -1.59 0.50
C CYS A 74 -3.97 -2.57 1.60
N ASN A 75 -5.01 -2.20 2.34
CA ASN A 75 -5.63 -3.05 3.35
C ASN A 75 -7.12 -3.34 3.10
N GLY A 76 -7.66 -2.90 1.97
CA GLY A 76 -9.06 -3.15 1.61
C GLY A 76 -10.06 -2.18 2.23
N CYS A 77 -9.70 -0.90 2.47
CA CYS A 77 -10.60 0.07 3.10
C CYS A 77 -11.77 0.56 2.22
N ASP A 78 -11.84 0.15 0.95
CA ASP A 78 -12.91 0.48 0.00
C ASP A 78 -13.11 1.97 -0.34
N ASN A 79 -12.40 2.93 0.27
CA ASN A 79 -12.52 4.37 -0.07
C ASN A 79 -12.46 4.65 -1.58
N CYS A 80 -11.47 4.10 -2.28
CA CYS A 80 -11.34 4.31 -3.73
C CYS A 80 -12.53 3.77 -4.52
N TRP A 81 -13.13 2.67 -4.05
CA TRP A 81 -14.29 2.04 -4.66
C TRP A 81 -15.56 2.86 -4.44
N ILE A 82 -15.77 3.31 -3.20
CA ILE A 82 -16.97 4.06 -2.79
C ILE A 82 -16.99 5.48 -3.37
N LEU A 83 -15.84 6.15 -3.42
CA LEU A 83 -15.73 7.56 -3.77
C LEU A 83 -15.53 7.82 -5.28
N CYS A 84 -15.40 6.76 -6.09
CA CYS A 84 -15.24 6.92 -7.53
C CYS A 84 -16.58 7.37 -8.16
N PRO A 85 -16.66 8.60 -8.72
CA PRO A 85 -17.93 9.10 -9.30
C PRO A 85 -18.33 8.33 -10.57
N GLU A 86 -17.34 7.82 -11.30
CA GLU A 86 -17.54 7.05 -12.53
C GLU A 86 -17.76 5.55 -12.27
N ALA A 87 -17.67 5.11 -11.01
CA ALA A 87 -17.72 3.70 -10.62
C ALA A 87 -16.73 2.80 -11.41
N CYS A 88 -15.59 3.34 -11.84
CA CYS A 88 -14.61 2.61 -12.65
C CYS A 88 -13.60 1.80 -11.82
N ILE A 89 -13.68 1.81 -10.49
CA ILE A 89 -12.84 0.94 -9.64
C ILE A 89 -13.54 -0.41 -9.49
N ARG A 90 -12.89 -1.49 -9.94
CA ARG A 90 -13.36 -2.87 -9.76
C ARG A 90 -12.69 -3.50 -8.56
N LYS A 91 -13.48 -4.21 -7.73
CA LYS A 91 -12.99 -5.00 -6.60
C LYS A 91 -12.84 -6.46 -7.05
N GLU A 92 -11.60 -6.91 -7.23
CA GLU A 92 -11.27 -8.26 -7.73
C GLU A 92 -10.97 -9.24 -6.58
N GLY A 93 -10.80 -8.72 -5.35
CA GLY A 93 -10.64 -9.50 -4.14
C GLY A 93 -10.78 -8.63 -2.88
N GLU A 94 -10.48 -9.18 -1.70
CA GLU A 94 -10.62 -8.42 -0.44
C GLU A 94 -9.71 -7.19 -0.36
N ARG A 95 -8.55 -7.22 -1.03
CA ARG A 95 -7.55 -6.14 -1.04
C ARG A 95 -7.03 -5.81 -2.43
N GLU A 96 -7.73 -6.29 -3.46
CA GLU A 96 -7.33 -6.17 -4.86
C GLU A 96 -8.33 -5.31 -5.60
N TYR A 97 -7.85 -4.18 -6.11
CA TYR A 97 -8.63 -3.20 -6.84
C TYR A 97 -7.96 -2.88 -8.16
N ARG A 98 -8.76 -2.75 -9.20
CA ARG A 98 -8.30 -2.39 -10.54
C ARG A 98 -9.13 -1.24 -11.07
N THR A 99 -8.48 -0.23 -11.64
CA THR A 99 -9.17 0.83 -12.37
C THR A 99 -9.50 0.34 -13.77
N ASP A 100 -10.74 0.56 -14.19
CA ASP A 100 -11.17 0.45 -15.57
C ASP A 100 -10.81 1.75 -16.31
N GLU A 101 -9.68 1.73 -17.01
CA GLU A 101 -9.09 2.92 -17.64
C GLU A 101 -9.97 3.45 -18.78
N ASP A 102 -10.72 2.59 -19.48
CA ASP A 102 -11.63 3.00 -20.57
C ASP A 102 -12.76 3.93 -20.06
N TYR A 103 -13.14 3.77 -18.80
CA TYR A 103 -14.19 4.57 -18.15
C TYR A 103 -13.64 5.63 -17.21
N CYS A 104 -12.36 5.56 -16.83
CA CYS A 104 -11.71 6.54 -15.99
C CYS A 104 -11.66 7.91 -16.68
N LYS A 105 -12.03 8.97 -15.95
CA LYS A 105 -11.96 10.37 -16.44
C LYS A 105 -10.84 11.18 -15.80
N GLY A 106 -9.94 10.54 -15.05
CA GLY A 106 -8.77 11.20 -14.49
C GLY A 106 -9.04 12.19 -13.35
N CYS A 107 -10.21 12.15 -12.69
CA CYS A 107 -10.55 13.11 -11.62
C CYS A 107 -9.65 13.05 -10.38
N GLY A 108 -8.94 11.93 -10.16
CA GLY A 108 -7.96 11.78 -9.08
C GLY A 108 -8.52 11.63 -7.67
N ILE A 109 -9.85 11.58 -7.47
CA ILE A 109 -10.48 11.44 -6.15
C ILE A 109 -10.00 10.18 -5.42
N CYS A 110 -9.89 9.05 -6.12
CA CYS A 110 -9.40 7.81 -5.53
C CYS A 110 -7.95 7.93 -4.99
N ALA A 111 -7.09 8.69 -5.67
CA ALA A 111 -5.73 8.97 -5.23
C ALA A 111 -5.71 9.96 -4.06
N ALA A 112 -6.53 11.01 -4.11
CA ALA A 112 -6.63 12.02 -3.07
C ALA A 112 -7.16 11.44 -1.75
N GLU A 113 -8.09 10.48 -1.83
CA GLU A 113 -8.80 9.92 -0.68
C GLU A 113 -8.21 8.59 -0.19
N CYS A 114 -7.12 8.12 -0.80
CA CYS A 114 -6.40 6.96 -0.30
C CYS A 114 -5.58 7.34 0.94
N PRO A 115 -5.91 6.84 2.15
CA PRO A 115 -5.22 7.25 3.37
C PRO A 115 -3.77 6.77 3.45
N ARG A 116 -3.42 5.81 2.58
CA ARG A 116 -2.19 5.02 2.61
C ARG A 116 -1.28 5.31 1.42
N ALA A 117 -1.67 6.26 0.56
CA ALA A 117 -0.94 6.67 -0.64
C ALA A 117 -0.58 5.51 -1.60
N VAL A 118 -1.50 4.55 -1.79
CA VAL A 118 -1.26 3.37 -2.64
C VAL A 118 -1.66 3.60 -4.10
N ILE A 119 -2.42 4.66 -4.38
CA ILE A 119 -2.89 5.01 -5.73
C ILE A 119 -2.09 6.23 -6.19
N ARG A 120 -1.60 6.18 -7.42
CA ARG A 120 -0.87 7.26 -8.08
C ARG A 120 -1.62 7.68 -9.33
N MET A 121 -1.73 8.98 -9.55
CA MET A 121 -2.16 9.53 -10.83
C MET A 121 -0.95 9.57 -11.77
N VAL A 122 -1.17 9.18 -13.02
CA VAL A 122 -0.20 9.26 -14.10
C VAL A 122 -0.85 10.00 -15.26
N GLU A 123 -0.05 10.73 -16.03
CA GLU A 123 -0.51 11.33 -17.27
C GLU A 123 -0.80 10.23 -18.29
N GLU A 124 -1.89 10.39 -19.04
CA GLU A 124 -2.20 9.49 -20.15
C GLU A 124 -1.19 9.75 -21.27
N GLY A 125 -0.42 8.73 -21.63
CA GLY A 125 0.66 8.85 -22.61
C GLY A 125 0.10 9.18 -24.01
N THR A 126 0.63 10.24 -24.63
CA THR A 126 0.48 10.52 -26.07
C THR A 126 1.40 9.66 -26.91
#